data_AF-J6HL98-F1
#
_entry.id   AF-J6HL98-F1
#
_cell.length_a   1.000
_cell.length_b   1.000
_cell.length_c   1.000
_cell.angle_alpha   90.00
_cell.angle_beta   90.00
_cell.angle_gamma   90.00
#
_symmetry.space_group_name_H-M   'P 1'
#
loop_
_entity.id
_entity.type
_entity.pdbx_description
1 polymer ?
#
loop_
_entity_poly.entity_id
_entity_poly.type
_entity_poly.pdbx_seq_one_letter_code
_entity_poly.pdbx_strand_id
1 'polypeptide(L)' 'MQASKEEKDKDMDKQTIVRDIKREVGNWPCQSDIARYLGKSRDYVINLMAGCEYITDGKKKQYFASDVADRLMNTRRCN' A
#
# COMPACT_ATOMS: atom_id res chain seq x y z
N MET A 1 12.27 32.29 -4.21
CA MET A 1 12.54 30.96 -4.81
C MET A 1 11.80 29.93 -3.98
N GLN A 2 10.61 29.51 -4.41
CA GLN A 2 9.78 28.59 -3.63
C GLN A 2 9.00 27.72 -4.63
N ALA A 3 9.69 26.75 -5.20
CA ALA A 3 9.13 25.72 -6.06
C ALA A 3 10.04 24.49 -5.88
N SER A 4 9.86 23.77 -4.77
CA SER A 4 10.68 22.57 -4.48
C SER A 4 9.90 21.50 -3.71
N LYS A 5 8.57 21.62 -3.59
CA LYS A 5 7.75 20.67 -2.84
C LYS A 5 6.71 19.90 -3.67
N GLU A 6 6.57 20.18 -4.96
CA GLU A 6 5.51 19.59 -5.80
C GLU A 6 5.99 18.64 -6.91
N GLU A 7 7.30 18.41 -7.07
CA GLU A 7 7.83 17.48 -8.10
C GLU A 7 8.18 16.07 -7.57
N LYS A 8 7.79 15.73 -6.33
CA LYS A 8 8.10 14.42 -5.72
C LYS A 8 7.06 13.32 -5.94
N ASP A 9 6.09 13.53 -6.83
CA ASP A 9 4.95 12.60 -7.00
C ASP A 9 4.91 11.83 -8.32
N LYS A 10 5.85 12.05 -9.25
CA LYS A 10 5.83 11.38 -10.57
C LYS A 10 6.64 10.09 -10.68
N ASP A 11 7.57 9.78 -9.78
CA ASP A 11 8.52 8.66 -9.95
C ASP A 11 8.68 7.75 -8.73
N MET A 12 7.63 7.54 -7.92
CA MET A 12 7.67 6.40 -6.99
C MET A 12 7.49 5.12 -7.78
N ASP A 13 8.59 4.50 -8.21
CA ASP A 13 8.55 3.19 -8.86
C ASP A 13 7.81 2.17 -7.97
N LYS A 14 6.96 1.34 -8.58
CA LYS A 14 6.25 0.25 -7.90
C LYS A 14 7.25 -0.59 -7.10
N GLN A 15 8.44 -0.85 -7.66
CA GLN A 15 9.45 -1.63 -6.95
C GLN A 15 9.92 -0.96 -5.66
N THR A 16 10.03 0.36 -5.63
CA THR A 16 10.38 1.13 -4.42
C THR A 16 9.31 0.95 -3.35
N ILE A 17 8.03 1.10 -3.72
CA ILE A 17 6.90 0.89 -2.79
C ILE A 17 6.90 -0.54 -2.26
N VAL A 18 7.08 -1.54 -3.14
CA VAL A 18 7.12 -2.96 -2.75
C VAL A 18 8.27 -3.24 -1.80
N ARG A 19 9.46 -2.71 -2.08
CA ARG A 19 10.64 -2.87 -1.22
C ARG A 19 10.40 -2.26 0.16
N ASP A 20 9.80 -1.09 0.23
CA ASP A 20 9.47 -0.44 1.50
C ASP A 20 8.41 -1.23 2.27
N ILE A 21 7.31 -1.66 1.64
CA ILE A 21 6.30 -2.52 2.29
C ILE A 21 6.96 -3.78 2.85
N LYS A 22 7.79 -4.46 2.05
CA LYS A 22 8.49 -5.67 2.49
C LYS A 22 9.41 -5.42 3.68
N ARG A 23 10.08 -4.27 3.73
CA ARG A 23 10.97 -3.89 4.84
C ARG A 23 10.18 -3.58 6.11
N GLU A 24 9.10 -2.82 6.01
CA GLU A 24 8.36 -2.32 7.18
C GLU A 24 7.38 -3.35 7.76
N VAL A 25 6.72 -4.12 6.89
CA VAL A 25 5.58 -4.98 7.28
C VAL A 25 5.62 -6.39 6.69
N GLY A 26 6.65 -6.71 5.91
CA GLY A 26 6.85 -8.03 5.33
C GLY A 26 6.14 -8.27 3.99
N ASN A 27 6.28 -9.49 3.47
CA ASN A 27 5.80 -9.85 2.13
C ASN A 27 4.30 -10.16 2.07
N TRP A 28 3.70 -10.50 3.20
CA TRP A 28 2.28 -10.87 3.35
C TRP A 28 1.58 -10.03 4.43
N PRO A 29 1.55 -8.70 4.30
CA PRO A 29 0.97 -7.84 5.32
C PRO A 29 -0.54 -8.06 5.48
N CYS A 30 -1.02 -8.00 6.73
CA CYS A 30 -2.46 -7.95 6.99
C CYS A 30 -2.98 -6.51 6.93
N GLN A 31 -4.31 -6.33 6.94
CA GLN A 31 -4.93 -5.00 6.88
C GLN A 31 -4.42 -4.04 7.97
N SER A 32 -4.11 -4.56 9.16
CA SER A 32 -3.56 -3.77 10.27
C SER A 32 -2.16 -3.24 9.96
N ASP A 33 -1.33 -4.06 9.31
CA ASP A 33 0.04 -3.70 8.99
C ASP A 33 0.06 -2.69 7.85
N ILE A 34 -0.79 -2.89 6.84
CA ILE A 34 -1.00 -1.92 5.76
C ILE A 34 -1.49 -0.58 6.33
N ALA A 35 -2.45 -0.60 7.28
CA ALA A 35 -2.95 0.61 7.91
C ALA A 35 -1.84 1.37 8.67
N ARG A 36 -0.99 0.63 9.40
CA ARG A 36 0.19 1.18 10.10
C ARG A 36 1.18 1.79 9.11
N TYR A 37 1.52 1.06 8.05
CA TYR A 37 2.44 1.52 7.01
C TYR A 37 1.95 2.81 6.33
N LEU A 38 0.65 2.91 6.05
CA LEU A 38 0.07 4.08 5.39
C LEU A 38 -0.25 5.25 6.34
N GLY A 39 -0.21 5.03 7.65
CA GLY A 39 -0.71 5.99 8.64
C GLY A 39 -2.21 6.29 8.44
N LYS A 40 -3.01 5.28 8.05
CA LYS A 40 -4.44 5.41 7.76
C LYS A 40 -5.28 4.48 8.65
N SER A 41 -6.59 4.69 8.65
CA SER A 41 -7.53 3.81 9.35
C SER A 41 -7.61 2.43 8.69
N ARG A 42 -8.06 1.43 9.45
CA ARG A 42 -8.31 0.09 8.89
C ARG A 42 -9.44 0.12 7.85
N ASP A 43 -10.45 0.95 8.04
CA ASP A 43 -11.57 1.10 7.09
C ASP A 43 -11.10 1.61 5.72
N TYR A 44 -10.16 2.55 5.72
CA TYR A 44 -9.52 3.00 4.48
C TYR A 44 -8.86 1.83 3.75
N VAL A 45 -8.13 0.97 4.48
CA VAL A 45 -7.47 -0.20 3.90
C VAL A 45 -8.47 -1.25 3.41
N ILE A 46 -9.58 -1.46 4.13
CA ILE A 46 -10.66 -2.35 3.68
C ILE A 46 -11.19 -1.91 2.32
N ASN A 47 -11.44 -0.61 2.15
CA ASN A 47 -11.89 -0.05 0.87
C ASN A 47 -10.78 -0.11 -0.20
N LEU A 48 -9.55 0.25 0.15
CA LEU A 48 -8.40 0.21 -0.76
C LEU A 48 -8.20 -1.20 -1.33
N MET A 49 -8.31 -2.23 -0.48
CA MET A 49 -8.09 -3.63 -0.84
C MET A 49 -9.38 -4.36 -1.25
N ALA A 50 -10.51 -3.64 -1.41
CA ALA A 50 -11.78 -4.25 -1.81
C ALA A 50 -11.65 -4.92 -3.19
N GLY A 51 -12.03 -6.20 -3.28
CA GLY A 51 -11.91 -6.99 -4.50
C GLY A 51 -10.48 -7.46 -4.83
N CYS A 52 -9.51 -7.20 -3.97
CA CYS A 52 -8.15 -7.73 -4.12
C CYS A 52 -8.07 -9.14 -3.54
N GLU A 53 -7.36 -10.04 -4.21
CA GLU A 53 -7.14 -11.40 -3.72
C GLU A 53 -6.33 -11.38 -2.42
N TYR A 54 -6.62 -12.34 -1.55
CA TYR A 54 -5.91 -12.51 -0.30
C TYR A 54 -5.78 -13.98 0.04
N ILE A 55 -4.74 -14.29 0.79
CA ILE A 55 -4.62 -15.56 1.48
C ILE A 55 -5.10 -15.40 2.92
N THR A 56 -5.45 -16.52 3.54
CA THR A 56 -5.80 -16.57 4.95
C THR A 56 -4.70 -17.29 5.72
N ASP A 57 -4.05 -16.57 6.63
CA ASP A 57 -3.18 -17.16 7.64
C ASP A 57 -4.00 -17.29 8.94
N GLY A 58 -4.52 -18.49 9.17
CA GLY A 58 -5.50 -18.77 10.21
C GLY A 58 -6.81 -17.97 10.02
N LYS A 59 -6.94 -16.85 10.73
CA LYS A 59 -8.14 -15.98 10.71
C LYS A 59 -7.90 -14.61 10.05
N LYS A 60 -6.66 -14.28 9.69
CA LYS A 60 -6.31 -12.95 9.18
C LYS A 60 -6.15 -12.99 7.67
N LYS A 61 -6.77 -12.02 6.98
CA LYS A 61 -6.52 -11.77 5.57
C LYS A 61 -5.13 -11.16 5.41
N GLN A 62 -4.31 -11.77 4.57
CA GLN A 62 -3.00 -11.28 4.17
C GLN A 62 -2.97 -11.05 2.67
N TYR A 63 -2.35 -9.96 2.27
CA TYR A 63 -2.26 -9.53 0.88
C TYR A 63 -0.81 -9.59 0.43
N PHE A 64 -0.57 -9.83 -0.85
CA PHE A 64 0.78 -9.81 -1.36
C PHE A 64 1.29 -8.36 -1.45
N ALA A 65 2.53 -8.11 -1.03
CA ALA A 65 3.08 -6.75 -0.98
C ALA A 65 3.04 -6.02 -2.35
N SER A 66 3.18 -6.74 -3.47
CA SER A 66 3.06 -6.13 -4.80
C SER A 66 1.65 -5.65 -5.11
N ASP A 67 0.64 -6.39 -4.68
CA ASP A 67 -0.74 -6.07 -4.96
C ASP A 67 -1.17 -4.86 -4.14
N VAL A 68 -0.71 -4.77 -2.89
CA VAL A 68 -0.87 -3.56 -2.06
C VAL A 68 -0.25 -2.35 -2.77
N ALA A 69 0.98 -2.49 -3.29
CA ALA A 69 1.64 -1.41 -4.04
C ALA A 69 0.86 -1.01 -5.31
N ASP A 70 0.32 -1.99 -6.06
CA ASP A 70 -0.51 -1.74 -7.24
C ASP A 70 -1.76 -0.95 -6.89
N ARG A 71 -2.45 -1.30 -5.80
CA ARG A 71 -3.64 -0.59 -5.34
C ARG A 71 -3.32 0.86 -4.95
N LEU A 72 -2.19 1.09 -4.29
CA LEU A 72 -1.72 2.44 -3.95
C LEU A 72 -1.44 3.28 -5.19
N MET A 73 -0.76 2.69 -6.19
CA MET A 73 -0.45 3.35 -7.46
C MET A 73 -1.70 3.69 -8.26
N ASN A 74 -2.65 2.76 -8.34
CA ASN A 74 -3.91 2.97 -9.05
C ASN A 74 -4.79 4.02 -8.36
N THR A 75 -4.80 4.06 -7.01
CA THR A 75 -5.56 5.07 -6.26
C THR A 75 -5.03 6.48 -6.51
N ARG A 76 -3.71 6.65 -6.63
CA ARG A 76 -3.09 7.95 -6.93
C ARG A 76 -3.39 8.46 -8.35
N ARG A 77 -3.74 7.56 -9.29
CA ARG A 77 -4.05 7.90 -10.69
C ARG A 77 -5.50 8.30 -10.93
N CYS A 78 -6.40 7.99 -10.00
CA CYS A 78 -7.84 8.19 -10.15
C CYS A 78 -8.38 9.41 -9.38
N ASN A 79 -7.51 10.26 -8.83
CA ASN A 79 -7.83 11.58 -8.30
C ASN A 79 -7.32 12.66 -9.25
#